data_AF-A0A1C7MVA5-F1
#
_entry.id   AF-A0A1C7MVA5-F1
#
_cell.length_a   1.000
_cell.length_b   1.000
_cell.length_c   1.000
_cell.angle_alpha   90.00
_cell.angle_beta   90.00
_cell.angle_gamma   90.00
#
_symmetry.space_group_name_H-M   'P 1'
#
loop_
_entity.id
_entity.type
_entity.pdbx_description
1 polymer ?
#
loop_
_entity_poly.entity_id
_entity_poly.type
_entity_poly.pdbx_seq_one_letter_code
_entity_poly.pdbx_strand_id
1 'polypeptide(L)'
;MVNTRPGSPYTGYRPASANSVHTKVEEDLHEYAGIDYDKVTIMRNPSVAVLYEQALTYEQGTVISSAGALCAYSGKKTGRSPKDKRIVEEETSQKDIWWGPVNTPISEK
;
A
#
# COMPACT_ATOMS: atom_id res chain seq x y z
N MET A 1 7.18 -20.49 -6.36
CA MET A 1 8.42 -20.67 -5.58
C MET A 1 8.87 -19.29 -5.13
N VAL A 2 8.75 -18.98 -3.85
CA VAL A 2 9.14 -17.67 -3.31
C VAL A 2 10.63 -17.73 -3.03
N ASN A 3 11.45 -17.04 -3.83
CA ASN A 3 12.89 -16.97 -3.62
C ASN A 3 13.19 -15.99 -2.47
N THR A 4 13.12 -16.48 -1.24
CA THR A 4 13.61 -15.72 -0.08
C THR A 4 15.14 -15.71 -0.11
N ARG A 5 15.75 -14.52 -0.07
CA ARG A 5 17.22 -14.41 0.04
C ARG A 5 17.68 -14.96 1.41
N PRO A 6 18.75 -15.77 1.46
CA PRO A 6 19.27 -16.28 2.73
C PRO A 6 19.82 -15.12 3.57
N GLY A 7 19.28 -14.95 4.79
CA GLY A 7 19.79 -13.99 5.78
C GLY A 7 18.88 -12.84 6.21
N SER A 8 17.60 -12.79 5.80
CA SER A 8 16.69 -11.77 6.36
C SER A 8 16.23 -12.16 7.78
N PRO A 9 16.53 -11.39 8.84
CA PRO A 9 16.07 -11.67 10.20
C PRO A 9 14.58 -11.41 10.38
N TYR A 10 13.95 -10.75 9.42
CA TYR A 10 12.52 -10.48 9.40
C TYR A 10 11.84 -11.53 8.52
N THR A 11 11.46 -12.66 9.13
CA THR A 11 10.42 -13.47 8.53
C THR A 11 9.13 -12.65 8.61
N GLY A 12 8.51 -12.31 7.48
CA GLY A 12 7.20 -11.63 7.44
C GLY A 12 6.03 -12.43 8.06
N TYR A 13 6.38 -13.45 8.84
CA TYR A 13 5.51 -14.29 9.62
C TYR A 13 5.75 -13.90 11.09
N ARG A 14 4.79 -13.19 11.70
CA ARG A 14 4.74 -13.09 13.16
C ARG A 14 4.51 -14.53 13.64
N PRO A 15 5.41 -15.14 14.44
CA PRO A 15 5.11 -16.44 15.00
C PRO A 15 3.80 -16.32 15.76
N ALA A 16 2.87 -17.25 15.53
CA ALA A 16 1.60 -17.32 16.24
C ALA A 16 1.90 -17.48 17.73
N SER A 17 2.05 -16.36 18.44
CA SER A 17 2.17 -16.38 19.88
C SER A 17 0.78 -16.69 20.38
N ALA A 18 0.62 -17.83 21.03
CA ALA A 18 -0.65 -18.36 21.51
C ALA A 18 -1.37 -17.49 22.57
N ASN A 19 -0.96 -16.23 22.77
CA ASN A 19 -1.55 -15.22 23.67
C ASN A 19 -1.20 -13.77 23.24
N SER A 20 -1.25 -13.42 21.94
CA SER A 20 -1.08 -12.00 21.55
C SER A 20 -2.36 -11.23 21.83
N VAL A 21 -2.33 -10.34 22.82
CA VAL A 21 -3.35 -9.31 22.98
C VAL A 21 -3.20 -8.35 21.80
N HIS A 22 -4.20 -8.29 20.93
CA HIS A 22 -4.24 -7.36 19.81
C HIS A 22 -4.49 -5.95 20.34
N THR A 23 -3.85 -4.97 19.70
CA THR A 23 -4.11 -3.57 19.97
C THR A 23 -5.44 -3.18 19.35
N LYS A 24 -6.13 -2.21 19.96
CA LYS A 24 -7.37 -1.65 19.40
C LYS A 24 -7.21 -1.20 17.94
N VAL A 25 -6.03 -0.69 17.58
CA VAL A 25 -5.73 -0.28 16.20
C VAL A 25 -5.70 -1.47 15.23
N GLU A 26 -5.15 -2.61 15.65
CA GLU A 26 -5.17 -3.84 14.85
C GLU A 26 -6.60 -4.34 14.67
N GLU A 27 -7.41 -4.35 15.75
CA GLU A 27 -8.82 -4.73 15.71
C GLU A 27 -9.64 -3.80 14.80
N ASP A 28 -9.51 -2.47 14.96
CA ASP A 28 -10.17 -1.47 14.13
C ASP A 28 -9.79 -1.67 12.64
N LEU A 29 -8.50 -1.85 12.33
CA LEU A 29 -8.06 -2.07 10.95
C LEU A 29 -8.58 -3.39 10.37
N HIS A 30 -8.76 -4.42 11.20
CA HIS A 30 -9.39 -5.65 10.77
C HIS A 30 -10.87 -5.45 10.44
N GLU A 31 -11.62 -4.78 11.31
CA GLU A 31 -13.05 -4.54 11.13
C GLU A 31 -13.34 -3.62 9.94
N TYR A 32 -12.65 -2.48 9.84
CA TYR A 32 -12.93 -1.46 8.82
C TYR A 32 -12.27 -1.73 7.47
N ALA A 33 -11.06 -2.30 7.45
CA ALA A 33 -10.25 -2.45 6.25
C ALA A 33 -9.99 -3.92 5.86
N GLY A 34 -10.44 -4.89 6.66
CA GLY A 34 -10.24 -6.31 6.39
C GLY A 34 -8.77 -6.74 6.48
N ILE A 35 -7.93 -5.99 7.19
CA ILE A 35 -6.51 -6.30 7.33
C ILE A 35 -6.35 -7.42 8.37
N ASP A 36 -5.78 -8.54 7.93
CA ASP A 36 -5.50 -9.70 8.79
C ASP A 36 -4.15 -9.52 9.50
N TYR A 37 -4.19 -9.00 10.72
CA TYR A 37 -3.02 -8.71 11.55
C TYR A 37 -2.24 -9.95 12.02
N ASP A 38 -2.78 -11.16 11.84
CA ASP A 38 -2.04 -12.41 12.10
C ASP A 38 -1.11 -12.75 10.94
N LYS A 39 -1.42 -12.22 9.75
CA LYS A 39 -0.64 -12.47 8.51
C LYS A 39 0.28 -11.32 8.13
N VAL A 40 0.06 -10.12 8.66
CA VAL A 40 0.87 -8.94 8.32
C VAL A 40 1.35 -8.19 9.56
N THR A 41 2.50 -7.55 9.44
CA THR A 41 3.00 -6.65 10.49
C THR A 41 2.48 -5.23 10.23
N ILE A 42 1.79 -4.65 11.22
CA ILE A 42 1.30 -3.27 11.13
C ILE A 42 2.34 -2.32 11.76
N MET A 43 2.85 -1.40 10.95
CA MET A 43 3.81 -0.38 11.39
C MET A 43 3.22 1.01 11.16
N ARG A 44 2.90 1.72 12.23
CA ARG A 44 2.39 3.10 12.14
C ARG A 44 3.54 4.08 11.98
N ASN A 45 3.62 4.73 10.82
CA ASN A 45 4.63 5.76 10.50
C ASN A 45 6.07 5.33 10.86
N PRO A 46 6.57 4.22 10.30
CA PRO A 46 7.95 3.79 10.55
C PRO A 46 8.95 4.86 10.10
N SER A 47 10.15 4.82 10.67
CA SER A 47 11.22 5.72 10.26
C SER A 47 11.61 5.49 8.79
N VAL A 48 12.22 6.52 8.19
CA VAL A 48 12.70 6.44 6.79
C VAL A 48 13.65 5.25 6.60
N ALA A 49 14.55 5.00 7.54
CA ALA A 49 15.49 3.88 7.46
C ALA A 49 14.77 2.53 7.37
N VAL A 50 13.75 2.32 8.22
CA VAL A 50 12.95 1.09 8.20
C VAL A 50 12.21 0.94 6.87
N LEU A 51 11.65 2.02 6.32
CA LEU A 51 10.99 1.98 5.00
C LEU A 51 11.95 1.54 3.89
N TYR A 52 13.19 2.03 3.90
CA TYR A 52 14.21 1.64 2.92
C TYR A 52 14.58 0.16 3.07
N GLU A 53 14.84 -0.30 4.30
CA GLU A 53 15.17 -1.69 4.58
C GLU A 53 14.07 -2.65 4.12
N GLN A 54 12.81 -2.34 4.46
CA GLN A 54 11.66 -3.16 4.07
C GLN A 54 11.53 -3.22 2.54
N ALA A 55 11.61 -2.09 1.85
CA ALA A 55 11.47 -2.04 0.40
C ALA A 55 12.61 -2.78 -0.33
N LEU A 56 13.86 -2.62 0.11
CA LEU A 56 15.00 -3.33 -0.47
C LEU A 56 14.98 -4.85 -0.19
N THR A 57 14.38 -5.25 0.93
CA THR A 57 14.32 -6.66 1.35
C THR A 57 13.21 -7.42 0.64
N TYR A 58 12.02 -6.82 0.52
CA TYR A 58 10.80 -7.52 0.09
C TYR A 58 10.28 -7.13 -1.28
N GLU A 59 10.56 -5.92 -1.77
CA GLU A 59 10.05 -5.44 -3.05
C GLU A 59 11.10 -5.59 -4.15
N GLN A 60 10.88 -6.57 -5.02
CA GLN A 60 11.83 -6.89 -6.08
C GLN A 60 11.93 -5.75 -7.10
N GLY A 61 13.16 -5.36 -7.44
CA GLY A 61 13.42 -4.27 -8.38
C GLY A 61 13.47 -2.89 -7.71
N THR A 62 13.38 -2.82 -6.39
CA THR A 62 13.67 -1.60 -5.63
C THR A 62 15.17 -1.35 -5.56
N VAL A 63 15.59 -0.11 -5.80
CA VAL A 63 16.98 0.36 -5.74
C VAL A 63 17.07 1.72 -5.06
N ILE A 64 18.27 2.10 -4.62
CA ILE A 64 18.58 3.46 -4.17
C ILE A 64 19.36 4.17 -5.27
N SER A 65 18.92 5.37 -5.66
CA SER A 65 19.62 6.21 -6.64
C SER A 65 20.90 6.82 -6.05
N SER A 66 21.79 7.33 -6.90
CA SER A 66 22.99 8.05 -6.43
C SER A 66 22.69 9.31 -5.61
N ALA A 67 21.47 9.85 -5.72
CA ALA A 67 20.97 10.97 -4.91
C ALA A 67 20.34 10.50 -3.58
N GLY A 68 20.32 9.20 -3.30
CA GLY A 68 19.76 8.63 -2.09
C GLY A 68 18.24 8.40 -2.12
N ALA A 69 17.59 8.54 -3.28
CA ALA A 69 16.15 8.31 -3.40
C ALA A 69 15.81 6.82 -3.58
N LEU A 70 14.77 6.34 -2.91
CA LEU A 70 14.21 5.01 -3.12
C LEU A 70 13.42 4.96 -4.43
N CYS A 71 13.79 4.03 -5.32
CA CYS A 71 13.14 3.84 -6.61
C CYS A 71 12.58 2.42 -6.69
N ALA A 72 11.26 2.28 -6.69
CA ALA A 72 10.56 1.00 -6.89
C ALA A 72 10.11 0.84 -8.35
N TYR A 73 10.24 -0.36 -8.91
CA TYR A 73 9.85 -0.63 -10.29
C TYR A 73 8.40 -1.14 -10.38
N SER A 74 7.52 -0.37 -11.01
CA SER A 74 6.08 -0.67 -11.12
C SER A 74 5.71 -1.69 -12.22
N GLY A 75 6.70 -2.35 -12.83
CA GLY A 75 6.45 -3.39 -13.82
C GLY A 75 5.81 -2.88 -15.10
N LYS A 76 4.90 -3.69 -15.67
CA LYS A 76 4.22 -3.39 -16.95
C LYS A 76 3.25 -2.18 -16.88
N LYS A 77 2.87 -1.75 -15.67
CA LYS A 77 1.86 -0.71 -15.45
C LYS A 77 2.50 0.46 -14.72
N THR A 78 3.07 1.38 -15.48
CA THR A 78 3.92 2.47 -14.97
C THR A 78 3.18 3.77 -14.65
N GLY A 79 1.86 3.80 -14.81
CA GLY A 79 1.04 5.00 -14.61
C GLY A 79 -0.28 4.70 -13.92
N ARG A 80 -1.02 5.76 -13.60
CA ARG A 80 -2.39 5.63 -13.08
C ARG A 80 -3.27 4.96 -14.12
N SER A 81 -4.18 4.09 -13.67
CA SER A 81 -5.24 3.52 -14.51
C SER A 81 -6.28 4.60 -14.78
N PRO A 82 -6.34 5.22 -15.98
CA PRO A 82 -7.19 6.41 -16.17
C PRO A 82 -8.67 6.09 -15.98
N LYS A 83 -9.08 4.85 -16.27
CA LYS A 83 -10.44 4.34 -16.11
C LYS A 83 -10.86 4.08 -14.65
N ASP A 84 -9.93 4.14 -13.71
CA ASP A 84 -10.18 3.93 -12.28
C ASP A 84 -10.52 5.25 -11.55
N LYS A 85 -10.50 6.37 -12.28
CA LYS A 85 -10.82 7.68 -11.72
C LYS A 85 -12.33 7.89 -11.68
N ARG A 86 -12.86 8.11 -10.49
CA ARG A 86 -14.24 8.57 -10.25
C ARG A 86 -14.24 9.97 -9.70
N ILE A 87 -15.17 10.80 -10.17
CA ILE A 87 -15.33 12.18 -9.74
C ILE A 87 -16.76 12.34 -9.23
N VAL A 88 -16.90 12.90 -8.03
CA VAL A 88 -18.23 13.20 -7.48
C VAL A 88 -18.89 14.24 -8.37
N GLU A 89 -20.10 13.95 -8.82
CA GLU A 89 -20.89 14.87 -9.62
C GLU A 89 -21.59 15.87 -8.68
N GLU A 90 -21.01 17.07 -8.56
CA GLU A 90 -21.56 18.17 -7.77
C GLU A 90 -21.88 19.38 -8.65
N GLU A 91 -22.90 20.15 -8.26
CA GLU A 91 -23.43 21.25 -9.08
C GLU A 91 -22.40 22.35 -9.38
N THR A 92 -21.48 22.57 -8.45
CA THR A 92 -20.46 23.62 -8.50
C THR A 92 -19.37 23.36 -9.53
N SER A 93 -19.05 22.10 -9.83
CA SER A 93 -17.94 21.74 -10.72
C SER A 93 -18.37 20.97 -11.97
N GLN A 94 -19.62 20.48 -12.04
CA GLN A 94 -20.05 19.59 -13.14
C GLN A 94 -19.84 20.19 -14.55
N LYS A 95 -19.90 21.52 -14.68
CA LYS A 95 -19.76 22.22 -15.97
C LYS A 95 -18.30 22.37 -16.39
N ASP A 96 -17.38 22.24 -15.45
CA ASP A 96 -15.93 22.41 -15.65
C ASP A 96 -15.21 21.08 -15.90
N ILE A 97 -15.95 19.96 -15.90
CA ILE A 97 -15.41 18.62 -16.06
C ILE A 97 -15.74 18.08 -17.45
N TRP A 98 -14.72 17.61 -18.18
CA TRP A 98 -14.92 16.88 -19.44
C TRP A 98 -15.36 15.44 -19.17
N TRP A 99 -16.65 15.23 -19.01
CA TRP A 99 -17.23 13.90 -18.80
C TRP A 99 -16.95 12.94 -19.97
N GLY A 100 -16.73 11.67 -19.65
CA GLY A 100 -16.45 10.67 -20.68
C GLY A 100 -15.86 9.37 -20.13
N PRO A 101 -15.26 8.52 -20.98
CA PRO A 101 -14.77 7.19 -20.60
C PRO A 101 -13.61 7.19 -19.58
N VAL A 102 -13.05 8.36 -19.27
CA VAL A 102 -11.95 8.56 -18.30
C VAL A 102 -12.41 9.33 -17.06
N ASN A 103 -13.32 10.29 -17.23
CA ASN A 103 -13.90 11.07 -16.13
C ASN A 103 -15.29 10.52 -15.86
N THR A 104 -15.38 9.51 -15.00
CA THR A 104 -16.65 8.82 -14.71
C THR A 104 -17.31 9.45 -13.48
N PRO A 105 -18.58 9.89 -13.58
CA PRO A 105 -19.30 10.46 -12.46
C PRO A 105 -19.61 9.39 -11.40
N ILE A 106 -19.66 9.81 -10.14
CA ILE A 106 -20.23 9.06 -9.03
C ILE A 106 -21.15 9.99 -8.25
N SER A 107 -22.25 9.47 -7.74
CA SER A 107 -23.16 10.25 -6.88
C SER A 107 -22.51 10.54 -5.54
N GLU A 108 -22.92 11.64 -4.92
CA GLU A 108 -22.66 11.88 -3.51
C GLU A 108 -23.30 10.76 -2.66
N LYS A 109 -22.68 10.46 -1.52
CA LYS A 109 -23.07 9.35 -0.63
C LYS A 109 -23.85 9.86 0.56
#